data_AF-A0A3N5QDQ7-F1
#
_entry.id   AF-A0A3N5QDQ7-F1
#
_cell.length_a   1.000
_cell.length_b   1.000
_cell.length_c   1.000
_cell.angle_alpha   90.00
_cell.angle_beta   90.00
_cell.angle_gamma   90.00
#
_symmetry.space_group_name_H-M   'P 1'
#
loop_
_entity.id
_entity.type
_entity.pdbx_description
1 polymer ?
#
loop_
_entity_poly.entity_id
_entity_poly.type
_entity_poly.pdbx_seq_one_letter_code
_entity_poly.pdbx_strand_id
1 'polypeptide(L)'
;MIKNSTQPILLQKLFELLERHRTAFGQERIYWRAVGLVLGEIFNFGRHTVTQGLMALGMIDGDWSGWYRLFSQGRYEERKVAQAFIRETLPHTSVEEPYVTGVDGVQIPRSSLKMAGTSWLKAPRTPVFKVGIHRAQRFLHGSWLTPLEAGYSRAIPLRFLPAFPPKAKPAYVQPQREWEAGLSFLQWVRQELDEAGREKQLLFNLADGSFDVLDFWRELPERTVLAVRTARNRRLYYLPERHPGPGRPASYGALAPHPCDWLHKGISWQKREIPVRGKSILMKFQVLGPFVREGLPEVPLFLFVVKGMHRKVGKKRPHYKHRKPSFYLVSAVQIDGQWQLPLPVKIILAWLWQRWELEVAHREMKSGFGVGEKQCWNPRSSISSVQWSVWVYALLLLSAYRSWGLLNAPPIPTRWWQGAKRWSFNTLWRQYRSAFWGTPQFQALWTRTPDNWLKKESFLIGLSNSIAASTRI
;
A
#
# COMPACT_ATOMS: atom_id res chain seq x y z
N MET A 1 16.14 33.27 -5.70
CA MET A 1 16.90 32.30 -6.52
C MET A 1 16.60 30.90 -5.98
N ILE A 2 15.68 30.15 -6.60
CA ILE A 2 15.31 28.80 -6.16
C ILE A 2 16.28 27.84 -6.87
N LYS A 3 17.07 27.07 -6.12
CA LYS A 3 17.99 26.07 -6.68
C LYS A 3 17.17 24.99 -7.42
N ASN A 4 17.24 25.02 -8.75
CA ASN A 4 16.57 24.10 -9.70
C ASN A 4 17.19 22.69 -9.76
N SER A 5 17.97 22.24 -8.76
CA SER A 5 18.84 21.07 -8.93
C SER A 5 18.16 19.70 -8.77
N THR A 6 16.90 19.63 -8.32
CA THR A 6 16.25 18.37 -7.93
C THR A 6 15.29 17.79 -8.98
N GLN A 7 15.03 18.50 -10.08
CA GLN A 7 14.24 17.98 -11.19
C GLN A 7 15.03 16.99 -12.06
N PRO A 8 16.30 17.26 -12.40
CA PRO A 8 17.13 16.30 -13.14
C PRO A 8 17.32 14.97 -12.39
N ILE A 9 17.51 15.02 -11.07
CA ILE A 9 17.71 13.80 -10.26
C ILE A 9 16.46 12.92 -10.18
N LEU A 10 15.25 13.49 -10.21
CA LEU A 10 14.02 12.71 -10.19
C LEU A 10 13.90 11.83 -11.44
N LEU A 11 14.13 12.42 -12.62
CA LEU A 11 14.11 11.68 -13.88
C LEU A 11 15.24 10.67 -13.95
N GLN A 12 16.45 11.06 -13.51
CA GLN A 12 17.58 10.15 -13.41
C GLN A 12 17.21 8.91 -12.58
N LYS A 13 16.62 9.08 -11.39
CA LYS A 13 16.21 7.94 -10.54
C LYS A 13 15.06 7.13 -11.13
N LEU A 14 14.20 7.71 -11.95
CA LEU A 14 13.19 6.95 -12.70
C LEU A 14 13.82 6.08 -13.78
N PHE A 15 14.69 6.64 -14.62
CA PHE A 15 15.33 5.88 -15.69
C PHE A 15 16.33 4.85 -15.18
N GLU A 16 17.06 5.13 -14.10
CA GLU A 16 17.87 4.12 -13.40
C GLU A 16 17.01 2.92 -12.95
N LEU A 17 15.84 3.18 -12.35
CA LEU A 17 14.94 2.09 -11.95
C LEU A 17 14.37 1.33 -13.15
N LEU A 18 13.95 2.02 -14.21
CA LEU A 18 13.46 1.36 -15.42
C LEU A 18 14.54 0.44 -16.02
N GLU A 19 15.78 0.92 -16.07
CA GLU A 19 16.91 0.14 -16.59
C GLU A 19 17.18 -1.13 -15.78
N ARG A 20 17.03 -1.06 -14.44
CA ARG A 20 17.14 -2.26 -13.57
C ARG A 20 16.08 -3.33 -13.87
N HIS A 21 14.97 -2.96 -14.50
CA HIS A 21 13.91 -3.89 -14.89
C HIS A 21 14.03 -4.38 -16.34
N ARG A 22 15.02 -3.92 -17.11
CA ARG A 22 15.14 -4.22 -18.55
C ARG A 22 15.15 -5.71 -18.85
N THR A 23 15.89 -6.50 -18.08
CA THR A 23 15.99 -7.96 -18.24
C THR A 23 14.67 -8.69 -17.96
N ALA A 24 13.78 -8.12 -17.13
CA ALA A 24 12.48 -8.72 -16.82
C ALA A 24 11.54 -8.80 -18.04
N PHE A 25 11.79 -8.03 -19.10
CA PHE A 25 10.97 -8.00 -20.31
C PHE A 25 11.47 -8.93 -21.43
N GLY A 26 12.66 -9.52 -21.30
CA GLY A 26 13.25 -10.52 -22.20
C GLY A 26 13.59 -10.05 -23.62
N GLN A 27 12.92 -9.03 -24.16
CA GLN A 27 13.21 -8.44 -25.46
C GLN A 27 13.21 -6.92 -25.38
N GLU A 28 14.16 -6.33 -26.09
CA GLU A 28 14.38 -4.88 -26.12
C GLU A 28 13.13 -4.09 -26.55
N ARG A 29 12.46 -4.54 -27.61
CA ARG A 29 11.21 -3.94 -28.11
C ARG A 29 10.03 -4.03 -27.12
N ILE A 30 10.07 -4.95 -26.16
CA ILE A 30 9.04 -5.11 -25.13
C ILE A 30 9.35 -4.14 -23.99
N TYR A 31 10.62 -4.06 -23.57
CA TYR A 31 11.11 -3.10 -22.61
C TYR A 31 10.77 -1.66 -23.00
N TRP A 32 11.12 -1.24 -24.23
CA TRP A 32 10.81 0.13 -24.69
C TRP A 32 9.32 0.43 -24.77
N ARG A 33 8.47 -0.56 -25.05
CA ARG A 33 7.01 -0.38 -24.95
C ARG A 33 6.57 -0.18 -23.50
N ALA A 34 7.14 -0.92 -22.55
CA ALA A 34 6.84 -0.72 -21.14
C ALA A 34 7.29 0.68 -20.66
N VAL A 35 8.48 1.12 -21.05
CA VAL A 35 9.00 2.48 -20.79
C VAL A 35 8.10 3.53 -21.43
N GLY A 36 7.74 3.37 -22.70
CA GLY A 36 6.81 4.28 -23.39
C GLY A 36 5.49 4.42 -22.64
N LEU A 37 4.88 3.31 -22.22
CA LEU A 37 3.64 3.36 -21.44
C LEU A 37 3.82 4.01 -20.07
N VAL A 38 4.97 3.86 -19.40
CA VAL A 38 5.27 4.59 -18.14
C VAL A 38 5.20 6.10 -18.39
N LEU A 39 5.81 6.58 -19.48
CA LEU A 39 5.73 7.99 -19.87
C LEU A 39 4.28 8.38 -20.23
N GLY A 40 3.56 7.51 -20.93
CA GLY A 40 2.15 7.68 -21.26
C GLY A 40 1.29 7.88 -20.01
N GLU A 41 1.55 7.14 -18.92
CA GLU A 41 0.86 7.36 -17.63
C GLU A 41 1.14 8.74 -17.08
N ILE A 42 2.40 9.19 -17.08
CA ILE A 42 2.80 10.49 -16.54
C ILE A 42 2.08 11.63 -17.30
N PHE A 43 2.01 11.53 -18.63
CA PHE A 43 1.44 12.58 -19.48
C PHE A 43 -0.07 12.47 -19.72
N ASN A 44 -0.72 11.40 -19.28
CA ASN A 44 -2.16 11.30 -19.40
C ASN A 44 -2.88 12.19 -18.36
N PHE A 45 -3.81 13.02 -18.82
CA PHE A 45 -4.63 13.90 -17.97
C PHE A 45 -6.09 13.41 -17.86
N GLY A 46 -6.49 12.48 -18.73
CA GLY A 46 -7.82 11.88 -18.76
C GLY A 46 -7.85 10.54 -18.06
N ARG A 47 -8.65 9.61 -18.59
CA ARG A 47 -8.74 8.24 -18.06
C ARG A 47 -7.44 7.48 -18.36
N HIS A 48 -6.87 6.80 -17.38
CA HIS A 48 -5.65 5.99 -17.44
C HIS A 48 -5.82 4.65 -18.16
N THR A 49 -6.49 4.64 -19.32
CA THR A 49 -6.56 3.47 -20.21
C THR A 49 -5.29 3.35 -21.05
N VAL A 50 -5.01 2.17 -21.62
CA VAL A 50 -3.86 1.98 -22.53
C VAL A 50 -3.97 2.92 -23.74
N THR A 51 -5.14 3.04 -24.37
CA THR A 51 -5.37 3.94 -25.50
C THR A 51 -5.03 5.39 -25.17
N GLN A 52 -5.49 5.89 -24.02
CA GLN A 52 -5.22 7.28 -23.62
C GLN A 52 -3.74 7.51 -23.35
N GLY A 53 -3.02 6.51 -22.81
CA GLY A 53 -1.57 6.53 -22.72
C GLY A 53 -0.90 6.66 -24.10
N LEU A 54 -1.37 5.93 -25.11
CA LEU A 54 -0.85 6.04 -26.49
C LEU A 54 -1.15 7.40 -27.11
N MET A 55 -2.36 7.91 -26.92
CA MET A 55 -2.75 9.26 -27.38
C MET A 55 -1.88 10.34 -26.74
N ALA A 56 -1.57 10.22 -25.43
CA ALA A 56 -0.68 11.14 -24.74
C ALA A 56 0.77 11.12 -25.28
N LEU A 57 1.18 10.01 -25.90
CA LEU A 57 2.46 9.86 -26.57
C LEU A 57 2.44 10.28 -28.06
N GLY A 58 1.29 10.75 -28.57
CA GLY A 58 1.12 11.06 -30.00
C GLY A 58 1.06 9.84 -30.91
N MET A 59 0.88 8.64 -30.35
CA MET A 59 0.83 7.38 -31.11
C MET A 59 -0.59 7.07 -31.57
N ILE A 60 -1.10 7.88 -32.51
CA ILE A 60 -2.50 7.83 -32.96
C ILE A 60 -2.71 7.00 -34.24
N ASP A 61 -1.73 6.96 -35.14
CA ASP A 61 -1.86 6.34 -36.48
C ASP A 61 -1.02 5.06 -36.66
N GLY A 62 -0.38 4.59 -35.58
CA GLY A 62 0.49 3.40 -35.59
C GLY A 62 -0.18 2.10 -35.12
N ASP A 63 0.52 0.97 -35.26
CA ASP A 63 0.06 -0.33 -34.75
C ASP A 63 -0.10 -0.32 -33.22
N TRP A 64 -1.34 -0.28 -32.76
CA TRP A 64 -1.72 -0.36 -31.34
C TRP A 64 -1.62 -1.79 -30.78
N SER A 65 -1.63 -2.82 -31.64
CA SER A 65 -1.74 -4.22 -31.21
C SER A 65 -0.55 -4.67 -30.36
N GLY A 66 0.65 -4.20 -30.69
CA GLY A 66 1.87 -4.47 -29.92
C GLY A 66 1.80 -4.01 -28.46
N TRP A 67 1.12 -2.90 -28.19
CA TRP A 67 0.94 -2.32 -26.86
C TRP A 67 -0.04 -3.12 -26.01
N TYR A 68 -1.15 -3.58 -26.60
CA TYR A 68 -2.09 -4.46 -25.90
C TYR A 68 -1.54 -5.87 -25.70
N ARG A 69 -0.76 -6.38 -26.66
CA ARG A 69 -0.05 -7.67 -26.56
C ARG A 69 0.98 -7.68 -25.43
N LEU A 70 1.43 -6.52 -24.95
CA LEU A 70 2.22 -6.45 -23.71
C LEU A 70 1.51 -7.19 -22.56
N PHE A 71 0.20 -7.00 -22.45
CA PHE A 71 -0.63 -7.57 -21.39
C PHE A 71 -1.32 -8.87 -21.81
N SER A 72 -1.93 -8.91 -23.00
CA SER A 72 -2.73 -10.06 -23.42
C SER A 72 -1.91 -11.30 -23.76
N GLN A 73 -0.65 -11.13 -24.19
CA GLN A 73 0.25 -12.22 -24.58
C GLN A 73 1.35 -12.49 -23.55
N GLY A 74 1.18 -12.02 -22.31
CA GLY A 74 2.06 -12.38 -21.21
C GLY A 74 3.49 -11.84 -21.27
N ARG A 75 3.72 -10.79 -22.07
CA ARG A 75 5.02 -10.12 -22.20
C ARG A 75 5.36 -9.26 -20.97
N TYR A 76 4.37 -8.89 -20.18
CA TYR A 76 4.53 -8.38 -18.81
C TYR A 76 4.26 -9.51 -17.81
N GLU A 77 5.28 -9.87 -17.03
CA GLU A 77 5.21 -10.87 -15.97
C GLU A 77 5.38 -10.21 -14.60
N GLU A 78 4.27 -10.09 -13.85
CA GLU A 78 4.26 -9.36 -12.56
C GLU A 78 5.32 -9.86 -11.59
N ARG A 79 5.52 -11.18 -11.47
CA ARG A 79 6.51 -11.75 -10.54
C ARG A 79 7.94 -11.33 -10.87
N LYS A 80 8.35 -11.37 -12.15
CA LYS A 80 9.72 -10.99 -12.57
C LYS A 80 9.98 -9.52 -12.32
N VAL A 81 9.00 -8.68 -12.64
CA VAL A 81 9.09 -7.23 -12.42
C VAL A 81 9.11 -6.91 -10.92
N ALA A 82 8.30 -7.59 -10.11
CA ALA A 82 8.30 -7.45 -8.65
C ALA A 82 9.62 -7.92 -8.01
N GLN A 83 10.22 -9.00 -8.53
CA GLN A 83 11.53 -9.49 -8.10
C GLN A 83 12.63 -8.44 -8.35
N ALA A 84 12.68 -7.84 -9.54
CA ALA A 84 13.59 -6.72 -9.78
C ALA A 84 13.30 -5.55 -8.81
N PHE A 85 12.03 -5.22 -8.59
CA PHE A 85 11.64 -4.10 -7.75
C PHE A 85 11.99 -4.27 -6.26
N ILE A 86 11.79 -5.46 -5.67
CA ILE A 86 12.10 -5.67 -4.25
C ILE A 86 13.59 -5.48 -3.97
N ARG A 87 14.48 -5.90 -4.88
CA ARG A 87 15.93 -5.68 -4.77
C ARG A 87 16.28 -4.20 -4.68
N GLU A 88 15.50 -3.34 -5.33
CA GLU A 88 15.66 -1.89 -5.27
C GLU A 88 15.21 -1.27 -3.92
N THR A 89 14.49 -2.02 -3.08
CA THR A 89 14.09 -1.57 -1.74
C THR A 89 15.08 -1.99 -0.64
N LEU A 90 15.78 -3.10 -0.83
CA LEU A 90 16.68 -3.67 0.19
C LEU A 90 17.78 -2.71 0.68
N PRO A 91 18.43 -1.90 -0.18
CA PRO A 91 19.46 -0.96 0.27
C PRO A 91 18.95 0.10 1.26
N HIS A 92 17.63 0.31 1.32
CA HIS A 92 16.99 1.30 2.20
C HIS A 92 16.59 0.71 3.55
N THR A 93 16.95 -0.54 3.86
CA THR A 93 16.69 -1.15 5.17
C THR A 93 17.93 -1.90 5.61
N SER A 94 18.48 -1.49 6.76
CA SER A 94 19.64 -2.18 7.36
C SER A 94 19.27 -3.63 7.67
N VAL A 95 20.24 -4.54 7.64
CA VAL A 95 19.99 -5.98 7.86
C VAL A 95 19.67 -6.30 9.32
N GLU A 96 20.08 -5.42 10.23
CA GLU A 96 19.81 -5.47 11.67
C GLU A 96 18.40 -4.98 12.01
N GLU A 97 17.80 -4.15 11.16
CA GLU A 97 16.42 -3.69 11.31
C GLU A 97 15.43 -4.68 10.67
N PRO A 98 14.18 -4.78 11.19
CA PRO A 98 13.18 -5.60 10.54
C PRO A 98 12.84 -5.06 9.15
N TYR A 99 12.72 -5.94 8.16
CA TYR A 99 12.15 -5.60 6.87
C TYR A 99 10.63 -5.50 7.02
N VAL A 100 10.08 -4.28 6.95
CA VAL A 100 8.68 -4.04 7.29
C VAL A 100 7.80 -4.03 6.06
N THR A 101 6.75 -4.87 6.08
CA THR A 101 5.74 -4.94 5.02
C THR A 101 4.34 -4.70 5.57
N GLY A 102 3.41 -4.41 4.66
CA GLY A 102 1.99 -4.33 4.97
C GLY A 102 1.14 -5.06 3.94
N VAL A 103 0.08 -5.71 4.40
CA VAL A 103 -0.93 -6.34 3.52
C VAL A 103 -2.32 -5.78 3.81
N ASP A 104 -3.07 -5.51 2.75
CA ASP A 104 -4.46 -5.07 2.84
C ASP A 104 -5.23 -5.45 1.57
N GLY A 105 -6.51 -5.78 1.72
CA GLY A 105 -7.40 -6.05 0.61
C GLY A 105 -7.87 -4.77 -0.06
N VAL A 106 -7.83 -4.73 -1.38
CA VAL A 106 -8.34 -3.61 -2.17
C VAL A 106 -9.31 -4.08 -3.22
N GLN A 107 -10.42 -3.35 -3.32
CA GLN A 107 -11.45 -3.59 -4.32
C GLN A 107 -11.34 -2.52 -5.40
N ILE A 108 -11.23 -2.96 -6.65
CA ILE A 108 -11.24 -2.12 -7.83
C ILE A 108 -12.64 -2.20 -8.45
N PRO A 109 -13.47 -1.13 -8.31
CA PRO A 109 -14.83 -1.13 -8.84
C PRO A 109 -14.85 -1.37 -10.35
N ARG A 110 -15.82 -2.17 -10.81
CA ARG A 110 -16.06 -2.48 -12.22
C ARG A 110 -17.56 -2.41 -12.49
N SER A 111 -17.95 -1.90 -13.65
CA SER A 111 -19.35 -1.96 -14.12
C SER A 111 -19.67 -3.28 -14.83
N SER A 112 -18.66 -3.95 -15.38
CA SER A 112 -18.83 -5.14 -16.20
C SER A 112 -19.26 -6.38 -15.43
N LEU A 113 -20.25 -7.09 -15.97
CA LEU A 113 -20.68 -8.40 -15.51
C LEU A 113 -19.86 -9.56 -16.11
N LYS A 114 -19.12 -9.31 -17.20
CA LYS A 114 -18.41 -10.33 -17.97
C LYS A 114 -16.90 -10.33 -17.75
N MET A 115 -16.33 -9.26 -17.21
CA MET A 115 -14.89 -9.15 -16.97
C MET A 115 -14.40 -10.21 -15.98
N ALA A 116 -13.32 -10.91 -16.34
CA ALA A 116 -12.70 -11.95 -15.54
C ALA A 116 -12.32 -11.44 -14.13
N GLY A 117 -12.54 -12.28 -13.12
CA GLY A 117 -12.23 -11.96 -11.72
C GLY A 117 -13.21 -11.00 -11.03
N THR A 118 -14.23 -10.49 -11.73
CA THR A 118 -15.25 -9.64 -11.10
C THR A 118 -16.23 -10.44 -10.26
N SER A 119 -16.64 -9.89 -9.12
CA SER A 119 -17.69 -10.47 -8.27
C SER A 119 -18.51 -9.36 -7.58
N TRP A 120 -19.65 -9.73 -7.00
CA TRP A 120 -20.39 -8.84 -6.11
C TRP A 120 -19.77 -8.87 -4.71
N LEU A 121 -19.26 -7.73 -4.28
CA LEU A 121 -18.57 -7.53 -3.01
C LEU A 121 -19.28 -6.49 -2.17
N LYS A 122 -19.04 -6.51 -0.85
CA LYS A 122 -19.48 -5.46 0.07
C LYS A 122 -18.91 -4.11 -0.38
N ALA A 123 -19.78 -3.14 -0.61
CA ALA A 123 -19.39 -1.80 -1.02
C ALA A 123 -18.78 -1.04 0.18
N PRO A 124 -17.53 -0.55 0.08
CA PRO A 124 -16.87 0.10 1.21
C PRO A 124 -17.41 1.51 1.53
N ARG A 125 -18.14 2.14 0.59
CA ARG A 125 -18.65 3.52 0.71
C ARG A 125 -20.12 3.60 1.14
N THR A 126 -20.72 2.50 1.60
CA THR A 126 -22.09 2.51 2.11
C THR A 126 -22.12 2.72 3.62
N PRO A 127 -23.18 3.33 4.18
CA PRO A 127 -23.32 3.48 5.63
C PRO A 127 -23.21 2.14 6.37
N VAL A 128 -22.63 2.15 7.57
CA VAL A 128 -22.40 0.93 8.36
C VAL A 128 -23.71 0.19 8.69
N PHE A 129 -24.80 0.93 8.86
CA PHE A 129 -26.14 0.38 9.15
C PHE A 129 -26.92 -0.06 7.90
N LYS A 130 -26.44 0.23 6.68
CA LYS A 130 -27.07 -0.18 5.42
C LYS A 130 -25.98 -0.59 4.44
N VAL A 131 -25.50 -1.81 4.62
CA VAL A 131 -24.43 -2.38 3.82
C VAL A 131 -24.93 -2.66 2.40
N GLY A 132 -24.40 -1.95 1.41
CA GLY A 132 -24.67 -2.25 0.01
C GLY A 132 -23.62 -3.19 -0.60
N ILE A 133 -23.89 -3.59 -1.83
CA ILE A 133 -22.97 -4.36 -2.66
C ILE A 133 -22.60 -3.56 -3.90
N HIS A 134 -21.42 -3.83 -4.44
CA HIS A 134 -20.98 -3.31 -5.74
C HIS A 134 -20.20 -4.38 -6.49
N ARG A 135 -20.00 -4.17 -7.78
CA ARG A 135 -19.24 -5.07 -8.62
C ARG A 135 -17.77 -4.63 -8.66
N ALA A 136 -16.85 -5.56 -8.41
CA ALA A 136 -15.42 -5.24 -8.32
C ALA A 136 -14.54 -6.46 -8.59
N GLN A 137 -13.29 -6.22 -9.00
CA GLN A 137 -12.18 -7.17 -8.85
C GLN A 137 -11.53 -6.91 -7.48
N ARG A 138 -11.19 -7.98 -6.74
CA ARG A 138 -10.46 -7.87 -5.47
C ARG A 138 -9.00 -8.25 -5.66
N PHE A 139 -8.11 -7.42 -5.14
CA PHE A 139 -6.68 -7.68 -5.12
C PHE A 139 -6.17 -7.60 -3.68
N LEU A 140 -5.12 -8.34 -3.38
CA LEU A 140 -4.26 -8.10 -2.25
C LEU A 140 -3.20 -7.07 -2.65
N HIS A 141 -3.05 -6.05 -1.84
CA HIS A 141 -1.97 -5.09 -1.95
C HIS A 141 -0.88 -5.41 -0.91
N GLY A 142 0.27 -5.90 -1.38
CA GLY A 142 1.47 -6.12 -0.58
C GLY A 142 2.46 -4.98 -0.79
N SER A 143 2.83 -4.28 0.29
CA SER A 143 3.75 -3.14 0.24
C SER A 143 4.94 -3.32 1.15
N TRP A 144 6.07 -2.75 0.75
CA TRP A 144 7.14 -2.38 1.65
C TRP A 144 6.78 -1.04 2.31
N LEU A 145 7.12 -0.90 3.58
CA LEU A 145 7.01 0.36 4.30
C LEU A 145 8.41 0.96 4.45
N THR A 146 8.63 2.15 3.89
CA THR A 146 9.91 2.85 4.03
C THR A 146 10.26 3.04 5.52
N PRO A 147 11.55 3.06 5.90
CA PRO A 147 11.97 3.37 7.26
C PRO A 147 11.30 4.63 7.80
N LEU A 148 11.14 4.67 9.12
CA LEU A 148 10.49 5.77 9.81
C LEU A 148 11.37 7.02 9.77
N GLU A 149 10.86 8.10 9.18
CA GLU A 149 11.49 9.43 9.20
C GLU A 149 10.57 10.42 9.92
N ALA A 150 10.97 10.92 11.08
CA ALA A 150 10.16 11.80 11.93
C ALA A 150 8.71 11.29 12.19
N GLY A 151 8.55 9.97 12.34
CA GLY A 151 7.25 9.32 12.55
C GLY A 151 6.38 9.18 11.29
N TYR A 152 6.94 9.43 10.10
CA TYR A 152 6.33 9.14 8.81
C TYR A 152 6.93 7.86 8.22
N SER A 153 6.10 7.14 7.49
CA SER A 153 6.52 6.11 6.54
C SER A 153 5.70 6.29 5.25
N ARG A 154 5.98 5.49 4.23
CA ARG A 154 5.21 5.42 2.99
C ARG A 154 5.11 3.96 2.55
N ALA A 155 3.90 3.54 2.21
CA ALA A 155 3.67 2.25 1.58
C ALA A 155 4.02 2.35 0.10
N ILE A 156 5.02 1.57 -0.32
CA ILE A 156 5.42 1.41 -1.71
C ILE A 156 5.03 -0.02 -2.12
N PRO A 157 4.14 -0.20 -3.11
CA PRO A 157 3.71 -1.54 -3.51
C PRO A 157 4.88 -2.38 -3.99
N LEU A 158 4.98 -3.61 -3.49
CA LEU A 158 5.87 -4.63 -4.02
C LEU A 158 5.11 -5.52 -5.01
N ARG A 159 3.90 -5.95 -4.61
CA ARG A 159 3.05 -6.85 -5.41
C ARG A 159 1.58 -6.49 -5.29
N PHE A 160 0.83 -6.85 -6.32
CA PHE A 160 -0.61 -6.65 -6.40
C PHE A 160 -1.27 -7.92 -6.89
N LEU A 161 -1.67 -8.79 -5.96
CA LEU A 161 -2.07 -10.17 -6.28
C LEU A 161 -3.59 -10.27 -6.45
N PRO A 162 -4.10 -10.97 -7.47
CA PRO A 162 -5.53 -11.18 -7.62
C PRO A 162 -6.06 -12.04 -6.47
N ALA A 163 -6.98 -11.53 -5.67
CA ALA A 163 -7.60 -12.24 -4.54
C ALA A 163 -9.09 -12.48 -4.84
N PHE A 164 -9.34 -13.23 -5.91
CA PHE A 164 -10.69 -13.43 -6.45
C PHE A 164 -11.40 -14.58 -5.73
N PRO A 165 -12.49 -14.33 -5.00
CA PRO A 165 -13.20 -15.40 -4.30
C PRO A 165 -13.83 -16.40 -5.29
N PRO A 166 -14.15 -17.64 -4.86
CA PRO A 166 -14.74 -18.67 -5.73
C PRO A 166 -15.98 -18.22 -6.52
N LYS A 167 -16.75 -17.28 -5.98
CA LYS A 167 -17.93 -16.68 -6.64
C LYS A 167 -17.62 -15.66 -7.74
N ALA A 168 -16.34 -15.36 -8.00
CA ALA A 168 -15.94 -14.44 -9.04
C ALA A 168 -16.14 -15.04 -10.43
N LYS A 169 -16.26 -14.17 -11.44
CA LYS A 169 -16.24 -14.63 -12.83
C LYS A 169 -14.91 -15.33 -13.09
N PRO A 170 -14.92 -16.47 -13.80
CA PRO A 170 -13.71 -17.22 -14.10
C PRO A 170 -12.62 -16.31 -14.65
N ALA A 171 -11.40 -16.52 -14.15
CA ALA A 171 -10.21 -15.82 -14.57
C ALA A 171 -9.14 -16.87 -14.90
N TYR A 172 -8.04 -16.44 -15.54
CA TYR A 172 -6.93 -17.34 -15.83
C TYR A 172 -6.13 -17.73 -14.57
N VAL A 173 -6.39 -17.07 -13.44
CA VAL A 173 -5.82 -17.39 -12.13
C VAL A 173 -6.83 -18.18 -11.32
N GLN A 174 -6.32 -19.08 -10.47
CA GLN A 174 -7.16 -19.84 -9.57
C GLN A 174 -7.89 -18.92 -8.57
N PRO A 175 -9.15 -19.24 -8.21
CA PRO A 175 -9.83 -18.53 -7.13
C PRO A 175 -9.05 -18.65 -5.83
N GLN A 176 -8.90 -17.54 -5.12
CA GLN A 176 -8.24 -17.50 -3.82
C GLN A 176 -8.85 -16.42 -2.93
N ARG A 177 -8.83 -16.68 -1.63
CA ARG A 177 -9.24 -15.74 -0.58
C ARG A 177 -8.14 -14.70 -0.37
N GLU A 178 -8.52 -13.63 0.32
CA GLU A 178 -7.63 -12.51 0.59
C GLU A 178 -6.42 -12.90 1.45
N TRP A 179 -6.64 -13.72 2.48
CA TRP A 179 -5.57 -14.18 3.37
C TRP A 179 -4.62 -15.16 2.66
N GLU A 180 -5.11 -16.00 1.73
CA GLU A 180 -4.30 -16.93 0.93
C GLU A 180 -3.34 -16.17 0.01
N ALA A 181 -3.84 -15.12 -0.65
CA ALA A 181 -3.00 -14.21 -1.42
C ALA A 181 -1.97 -13.51 -0.51
N GLY A 182 -2.41 -13.09 0.69
CA GLY A 182 -1.54 -12.49 1.71
C GLY A 182 -0.39 -13.39 2.09
N LEU A 183 -0.67 -14.68 2.27
CA LEU A 183 0.33 -15.67 2.62
C LEU A 183 1.31 -15.90 1.47
N SER A 184 0.80 -16.03 0.25
CA SER A 184 1.60 -16.13 -0.97
C SER A 184 2.55 -14.93 -1.12
N PHE A 185 2.11 -13.73 -0.75
CA PHE A 185 2.96 -12.55 -0.72
C PHE A 185 4.06 -12.64 0.35
N LEU A 186 3.73 -13.05 1.58
CA LEU A 186 4.72 -13.15 2.66
C LEU A 186 5.76 -14.23 2.39
N GLN A 187 5.35 -15.39 1.88
CA GLN A 187 6.25 -16.46 1.45
C GLN A 187 7.19 -15.97 0.36
N TRP A 188 6.66 -15.22 -0.62
CA TRP A 188 7.48 -14.62 -1.67
C TRP A 188 8.47 -13.59 -1.09
N VAL A 189 8.06 -12.68 -0.21
CA VAL A 189 8.99 -11.71 0.40
C VAL A 189 10.09 -12.43 1.20
N ARG A 190 9.73 -13.47 1.97
CA ARG A 190 10.70 -14.26 2.71
C ARG A 190 11.73 -14.90 1.78
N GLN A 191 11.28 -15.53 0.71
CA GLN A 191 12.14 -16.11 -0.32
C GLN A 191 13.09 -15.07 -0.92
N GLU A 192 12.59 -13.89 -1.29
CA GLU A 192 13.41 -12.84 -1.90
C GLU A 192 14.43 -12.24 -0.94
N LEU A 193 14.12 -12.17 0.36
CA LEU A 193 15.09 -11.78 1.40
C LEU A 193 16.16 -12.85 1.57
N ASP A 194 15.78 -14.13 1.59
CA ASP A 194 16.73 -15.24 1.73
C ASP A 194 17.67 -15.30 0.51
N GLU A 195 17.15 -15.20 -0.70
CA GLU A 195 17.93 -15.06 -1.94
C GLU A 195 18.78 -13.78 -2.01
N ALA A 196 18.58 -12.82 -1.12
CA ALA A 196 19.39 -11.60 -1.00
C ALA A 196 20.48 -11.72 0.07
N GLY A 197 20.68 -12.90 0.67
CA GLY A 197 21.60 -13.09 1.81
C GLY A 197 21.10 -12.42 3.10
N ARG A 198 19.78 -12.26 3.24
CA ARG A 198 19.12 -11.64 4.41
C ARG A 198 18.29 -12.66 5.18
N GLU A 199 18.78 -13.90 5.27
CA GLU A 199 18.07 -15.03 5.88
C GLU A 199 17.72 -14.75 7.35
N LYS A 200 18.64 -14.11 8.07
CA LYS A 200 18.47 -13.76 9.48
C LYS A 200 17.60 -12.53 9.72
N GLN A 201 17.39 -11.69 8.69
CA GLN A 201 16.63 -10.45 8.85
C GLN A 201 15.16 -10.77 9.14
N LEU A 202 14.62 -10.18 10.20
CA LEU A 202 13.22 -10.38 10.58
C LEU A 202 12.27 -9.73 9.56
N LEU A 203 11.28 -10.47 9.06
CA LEU A 203 10.17 -9.91 8.29
C LEU A 203 9.06 -9.48 9.25
N PHE A 204 8.76 -8.19 9.33
CA PHE A 204 7.68 -7.68 10.18
C PHE A 204 6.50 -7.21 9.34
N ASN A 205 5.37 -7.93 9.40
CA ASN A 205 4.20 -7.63 8.60
C ASN A 205 3.08 -6.96 9.41
N LEU A 206 2.49 -5.91 8.84
CA LEU A 206 1.32 -5.23 9.36
C LEU A 206 0.07 -5.61 8.57
N ALA A 207 -0.96 -6.08 9.26
CA ALA A 207 -2.21 -6.49 8.63
C ALA A 207 -3.45 -5.90 9.32
N ASP A 208 -4.55 -5.84 8.58
CA ASP A 208 -5.86 -5.47 9.11
C ASP A 208 -6.58 -6.67 9.76
N GLY A 209 -7.70 -6.42 10.44
CA GLY A 209 -8.38 -7.50 11.16
C GLY A 209 -9.00 -8.60 10.29
N SER A 210 -9.04 -8.43 8.98
CA SER A 210 -9.48 -9.50 8.07
C SER A 210 -8.44 -10.63 7.94
N PHE A 211 -7.18 -10.37 8.30
CA PHE A 211 -6.09 -11.35 8.36
C PHE A 211 -5.95 -12.04 9.72
N ASP A 212 -6.77 -11.69 10.73
CA ASP A 212 -6.81 -12.41 12.01
C ASP A 212 -7.58 -13.74 11.84
N VAL A 213 -7.04 -14.63 11.01
CA VAL A 213 -7.57 -15.95 10.60
C VAL A 213 -6.59 -17.03 11.04
N LEU A 214 -7.10 -18.18 11.51
CA LEU A 214 -6.27 -19.25 12.08
C LEU A 214 -5.19 -19.75 11.11
N ASP A 215 -5.60 -20.06 9.87
CA ASP A 215 -4.70 -20.63 8.86
C ASP A 215 -3.63 -19.62 8.46
N PHE A 216 -3.96 -18.32 8.39
CA PHE A 216 -2.99 -17.28 8.12
C PHE A 216 -1.90 -17.18 9.19
N TRP A 217 -2.24 -17.36 10.46
CA TRP A 217 -1.25 -17.43 11.55
C TRP A 217 -0.42 -18.71 11.50
N ARG A 218 -1.06 -19.85 11.23
CA ARG A 218 -0.41 -21.17 11.24
C ARG A 218 0.63 -21.32 10.14
N GLU A 219 0.34 -20.75 8.97
CA GLU A 219 1.16 -20.94 7.78
C GLU A 219 2.19 -19.81 7.56
N LEU A 220 2.34 -18.89 8.53
CA LEU A 220 3.34 -17.81 8.41
C LEU A 220 4.73 -18.39 8.12
N PRO A 221 5.46 -17.84 7.14
CA PRO A 221 6.81 -18.31 6.85
C PRO A 221 7.71 -18.07 8.07
N GLU A 222 8.76 -18.88 8.21
CA GLU A 222 9.72 -18.71 9.30
C GLU A 222 10.31 -17.30 9.34
N ARG A 223 10.74 -16.87 10.54
CA ARG A 223 11.35 -15.54 10.76
C ARG A 223 10.43 -14.39 10.30
N THR A 224 9.12 -14.63 10.36
CA THR A 224 8.07 -13.64 10.07
C THR A 224 7.24 -13.37 11.31
N VAL A 225 7.10 -12.09 11.64
CA VAL A 225 6.26 -11.61 12.72
C VAL A 225 5.08 -10.89 12.11
N LEU A 226 3.88 -11.29 12.52
CA LEU A 226 2.65 -10.63 12.14
C LEU A 226 2.16 -9.74 13.28
N ALA A 227 1.79 -8.51 12.96
CA ALA A 227 1.03 -7.63 13.84
C ALA A 227 -0.31 -7.27 13.18
N VAL A 228 -1.39 -7.78 13.76
CA VAL A 228 -2.74 -7.68 13.19
C VAL A 228 -3.70 -7.05 14.17
N ARG A 229 -4.66 -6.26 13.67
CA ARG A 229 -5.75 -5.77 14.50
C ARG A 229 -6.67 -6.93 14.88
N THR A 230 -7.00 -7.08 16.16
CA THR A 230 -7.88 -8.17 16.62
C THR A 230 -9.24 -7.66 17.10
N ALA A 231 -10.21 -8.58 17.13
CA ALA A 231 -11.55 -8.33 17.62
C ALA A 231 -11.56 -8.06 19.14
N ARG A 232 -12.51 -7.24 19.60
CA ARG A 232 -12.65 -6.85 21.00
C ARG A 232 -12.96 -8.03 21.93
N ASN A 233 -13.66 -9.04 21.39
CA ASN A 233 -14.12 -10.24 22.05
C ASN A 233 -13.35 -11.49 21.60
N ARG A 234 -12.10 -11.34 21.12
CA ARG A 234 -11.29 -12.49 20.74
C ARG A 234 -11.09 -13.42 21.95
N ARG A 235 -11.28 -14.73 21.75
CA ARG A 235 -11.01 -15.76 22.77
C ARG A 235 -9.53 -16.12 22.75
N LEU A 236 -8.87 -15.88 23.87
CA LEU A 236 -7.47 -16.14 24.11
C LEU A 236 -7.35 -16.98 25.39
N TYR A 237 -6.40 -17.90 25.42
CA TYR A 237 -6.11 -18.73 26.58
C TYR A 237 -4.68 -18.46 27.02
N TYR A 238 -4.42 -18.55 28.32
CA TYR A 238 -3.06 -18.63 28.83
C TYR A 238 -2.37 -19.89 28.29
N LEU A 239 -1.03 -19.88 28.29
CA LEU A 239 -0.28 -21.09 27.98
C LEU A 239 -0.60 -22.19 29.01
N PRO A 240 -0.69 -23.46 28.59
CA PRO A 240 -0.94 -24.55 29.51
C PRO A 240 0.24 -24.72 30.48
N GLU A 241 -0.05 -25.00 31.76
CA GLU A 241 0.96 -25.40 32.74
C GLU A 241 1.45 -26.82 32.41
N ARG A 242 2.77 -27.04 32.50
CA ARG A 242 3.34 -28.37 32.35
C ARG A 242 3.13 -29.16 33.65
N HIS A 243 2.26 -30.16 33.62
CA HIS A 243 2.10 -31.08 34.74
C HIS A 243 2.89 -32.37 34.50
N PRO A 244 3.74 -32.82 35.45
CA PRO A 244 4.38 -34.12 35.39
C PRO A 244 3.36 -35.19 35.78
N GLY A 245 2.75 -35.84 34.78
CA GLY A 245 1.78 -36.92 34.99
C GLY A 245 1.50 -37.66 33.68
N PRO A 246 0.96 -38.89 33.75
CA PRO A 246 0.60 -39.64 32.55
C PRO A 246 -0.59 -38.97 31.82
N GLY A 247 -0.46 -38.78 30.51
CA GLY A 247 -1.53 -38.22 29.67
C GLY A 247 -1.03 -37.27 28.59
N ARG A 248 -1.90 -36.93 27.63
CA ARG A 248 -1.62 -35.90 26.63
C ARG A 248 -1.61 -34.52 27.31
N PRO A 249 -0.54 -33.72 27.17
CA PRO A 249 -0.49 -32.37 27.74
C PRO A 249 -1.67 -31.51 27.27
N ALA A 250 -2.22 -30.69 28.17
CA ALA A 250 -3.27 -29.75 27.84
C ALA A 250 -2.80 -28.79 26.74
N SER A 251 -3.64 -28.54 25.73
CA SER A 251 -3.32 -27.60 24.64
C SER A 251 -3.62 -26.15 25.01
N TYR A 252 -4.44 -25.91 26.04
CA TYR A 252 -4.85 -24.59 26.50
C TYR A 252 -4.75 -24.51 28.02
N GLY A 253 -4.31 -23.35 28.54
CA GLY A 253 -4.49 -22.99 29.93
C GLY A 253 -5.88 -22.36 30.18
N ALA A 254 -6.00 -21.60 31.27
CA ALA A 254 -7.25 -20.90 31.59
C ALA A 254 -7.64 -19.89 30.50
N LEU A 255 -8.95 -19.66 30.35
CA LEU A 255 -9.46 -18.62 29.45
C LEU A 255 -9.02 -17.23 29.97
N ALA A 256 -8.33 -16.47 29.14
CA ALA A 256 -7.95 -15.10 29.45
C ALA A 256 -9.15 -14.16 29.24
N PRO A 257 -9.20 -13.03 29.97
CA PRO A 257 -10.19 -11.98 29.71
C PRO A 257 -10.18 -11.54 28.25
N HIS A 258 -11.35 -11.22 27.69
CA HIS A 258 -11.40 -10.71 26.33
C HIS A 258 -10.62 -9.40 26.20
N PRO A 259 -10.08 -9.07 25.01
CA PRO A 259 -9.33 -7.85 24.79
C PRO A 259 -9.98 -6.59 25.36
N CYS A 260 -11.30 -6.41 25.20
CA CYS A 260 -11.99 -5.25 25.74
C CYS A 260 -12.11 -5.20 27.27
N ASP A 261 -12.12 -6.35 27.95
CA ASP A 261 -12.36 -6.42 29.39
C ASP A 261 -11.15 -5.90 30.17
N TRP A 262 -9.96 -6.01 29.57
CA TRP A 262 -8.73 -5.40 30.08
C TRP A 262 -8.82 -3.88 30.25
N LEU A 263 -9.75 -3.20 29.57
CA LEU A 263 -9.98 -1.77 29.78
C LEU A 263 -10.54 -1.46 31.18
N HIS A 264 -11.23 -2.40 31.80
CA HIS A 264 -11.94 -2.23 33.07
C HIS A 264 -11.34 -3.03 34.23
N LYS A 265 -10.35 -3.91 33.96
CA LYS A 265 -9.66 -4.78 34.94
C LYS A 265 -8.74 -4.04 35.93
N GLY A 266 -8.81 -2.70 36.03
CA GLY A 266 -7.98 -1.93 36.97
C GLY A 266 -6.47 -1.99 36.70
N ILE A 267 -6.03 -2.43 35.52
CA ILE A 267 -4.60 -2.59 35.20
C ILE A 267 -3.88 -1.24 35.18
N SER A 268 -2.63 -1.24 35.66
CA SER A 268 -1.75 -0.08 35.50
C SER A 268 -1.41 0.13 34.02
N TRP A 269 -1.54 1.36 33.54
CA TRP A 269 -1.31 1.69 32.14
C TRP A 269 0.11 2.20 31.91
N GLN A 270 0.83 1.55 31.00
CA GLN A 270 2.12 2.06 30.55
C GLN A 270 1.90 3.27 29.64
N LYS A 271 2.85 4.21 29.67
CA LYS A 271 2.84 5.42 28.84
C LYS A 271 4.15 5.50 28.07
N ARG A 272 4.06 5.74 26.76
CA ARG A 272 5.22 6.02 25.91
C ARG A 272 4.90 7.12 24.92
N GLU A 273 5.88 7.98 24.69
CA GLU A 273 5.84 8.95 23.61
C GLU A 273 6.26 8.29 22.30
N ILE A 274 5.35 8.30 21.33
CA ILE A 274 5.55 7.71 20.01
C ILE A 274 5.53 8.83 18.98
N PRO A 275 6.59 8.97 18.14
CA PRO A 275 6.58 9.91 17.03
C PRO A 275 5.61 9.43 15.96
N VAL A 276 4.59 10.25 15.68
CA VAL A 276 3.56 9.98 14.70
C VAL A 276 3.38 11.21 13.83
N ARG A 277 3.77 11.10 12.56
CA ARG A 277 3.61 12.13 11.53
C ARG A 277 4.08 13.50 12.01
N GLY A 278 5.33 13.58 12.47
CA GLY A 278 5.98 14.79 12.94
C GLY A 278 5.43 15.37 14.24
N LYS A 279 4.69 14.57 15.03
CA LYS A 279 4.18 14.94 16.36
C LYS A 279 4.50 13.83 17.36
N SER A 280 4.86 14.17 18.58
CA SER A 280 4.90 13.20 19.68
C SER A 280 3.47 12.94 20.17
N ILE A 281 3.08 11.66 20.25
CA ILE A 281 1.79 11.23 20.82
C ILE A 281 2.06 10.36 22.04
N LEU A 282 1.59 10.79 23.20
CA LEU A 282 1.61 9.98 24.42
C LEU A 282 0.57 8.86 24.31
N MET A 283 1.02 7.65 24.02
CA MET A 283 0.17 6.46 23.95
C MET A 283 0.09 5.79 25.32
N LYS A 284 -1.14 5.49 25.76
CA LYS A 284 -1.41 4.66 26.94
C LYS A 284 -1.73 3.25 26.48
N PHE A 285 -0.98 2.26 26.92
CA PHE A 285 -1.15 0.89 26.45
C PHE A 285 -0.81 -0.14 27.54
N GLN A 286 -1.17 -1.39 27.28
CA GLN A 286 -0.63 -2.55 27.95
C GLN A 286 -0.28 -3.66 26.96
N VAL A 287 0.72 -4.46 27.32
CA VAL A 287 1.13 -5.68 26.61
C VAL A 287 0.85 -6.84 27.56
N LEU A 288 0.12 -7.83 27.08
CA LEU A 288 -0.35 -8.95 27.87
C LEU A 288 -0.06 -10.27 27.13
N GLY A 289 0.10 -11.34 27.90
CA GLY A 289 0.44 -12.67 27.37
C GLY A 289 1.79 -13.16 27.89
N PRO A 290 2.37 -14.20 27.27
CA PRO A 290 1.91 -14.85 26.04
C PRO A 290 0.54 -15.54 26.18
N PHE A 291 -0.23 -15.54 25.10
CA PHE A 291 -1.50 -16.23 24.97
C PHE A 291 -1.51 -17.11 23.73
N VAL A 292 -2.42 -18.09 23.68
CA VAL A 292 -2.76 -18.83 22.47
C VAL A 292 -4.22 -18.56 22.10
N ARG A 293 -4.52 -18.63 20.80
CA ARG A 293 -5.88 -18.41 20.30
C ARG A 293 -6.63 -19.74 20.26
N GLU A 294 -7.95 -19.68 20.46
CA GLU A 294 -8.83 -20.83 20.21
C GLU A 294 -8.62 -21.39 18.79
N GLY A 295 -8.36 -22.69 18.67
CA GLY A 295 -8.02 -23.37 17.41
C GLY A 295 -6.56 -23.21 16.95
N LEU A 296 -5.70 -22.57 17.75
CA LEU A 296 -4.29 -22.34 17.43
C LEU A 296 -3.40 -22.40 18.70
N PRO A 297 -3.34 -23.55 19.41
CA PRO A 297 -2.53 -23.71 20.62
C PRO A 297 -1.01 -23.66 20.38
N GLU A 298 -0.56 -23.85 19.13
CA GLU A 298 0.83 -23.95 18.72
C GLU A 298 1.49 -22.59 18.40
N VAL A 299 0.71 -21.51 18.29
CA VAL A 299 1.20 -20.16 17.96
C VAL A 299 0.95 -19.20 19.11
N PRO A 300 1.93 -18.97 19.99
CA PRO A 300 1.83 -17.98 21.04
C PRO A 300 1.88 -16.53 20.50
N LEU A 301 1.08 -15.67 21.11
CA LEU A 301 0.83 -14.30 20.71
C LEU A 301 0.84 -13.37 21.91
N PHE A 302 1.27 -12.13 21.69
CA PHE A 302 1.10 -11.03 22.66
C PHE A 302 -0.07 -10.15 22.26
N LEU A 303 -0.90 -9.81 23.25
CA LEU A 303 -2.00 -8.88 23.10
C LEU A 303 -1.55 -7.47 23.47
N PHE A 304 -1.61 -6.56 22.49
CA PHE A 304 -1.47 -5.13 22.71
C PHE A 304 -2.85 -4.49 22.89
N VAL A 305 -3.07 -3.91 24.07
CA VAL A 305 -4.25 -3.10 24.37
C VAL A 305 -3.83 -1.64 24.35
N VAL A 306 -4.25 -0.87 23.33
CA VAL A 306 -4.00 0.58 23.26
C VAL A 306 -5.26 1.31 23.67
N LYS A 307 -5.17 2.08 24.76
CA LYS A 307 -6.29 2.82 25.32
C LYS A 307 -6.77 3.90 24.37
N GLY A 308 -8.08 4.17 24.40
CA GLY A 308 -8.68 5.28 23.67
C GLY A 308 -8.08 6.62 24.10
N MET A 309 -8.16 7.60 23.20
CA MET A 309 -7.64 8.94 23.43
C MET A 309 -8.70 9.98 23.07
N HIS A 310 -8.87 10.97 23.95
CA HIS A 310 -9.61 12.19 23.65
C HIS A 310 -8.62 13.29 23.31
N ARG A 311 -8.83 13.96 22.17
CA ARG A 311 -7.99 15.10 21.78
C ARG A 311 -8.87 16.29 21.43
N LYS A 312 -8.59 17.45 22.04
CA LYS A 312 -9.19 18.73 21.64
C LYS A 312 -8.59 19.15 20.29
N VAL A 313 -9.42 19.40 19.30
CA VAL A 313 -9.04 19.76 17.92
C VAL A 313 -9.88 20.92 17.42
N GLY A 314 -9.38 21.66 16.41
CA GLY A 314 -10.04 22.83 15.84
C GLY A 314 -9.45 24.14 16.38
N LYS A 315 -9.13 25.08 15.46
CA LYS A 315 -8.55 26.39 15.82
C LYS A 315 -9.64 27.42 16.18
N LYS A 316 -10.71 27.50 15.39
CA LYS A 316 -11.81 28.47 15.60
C LYS A 316 -12.92 27.95 16.53
N ARG A 317 -13.22 26.66 16.47
CA ARG A 317 -14.21 25.98 17.33
C ARG A 317 -13.61 24.68 17.87
N PRO A 318 -13.04 24.72 19.09
CA PRO A 318 -12.43 23.54 19.69
C PRO A 318 -13.49 22.48 20.01
N HIS A 319 -13.30 21.25 19.56
CA HIS A 319 -14.14 20.11 19.90
C HIS A 319 -13.29 18.89 20.27
N TYR A 320 -13.84 17.96 21.04
CA TYR A 320 -13.16 16.73 21.39
C TYR A 320 -13.32 15.69 20.29
N LYS A 321 -12.20 15.28 19.70
CA LYS A 321 -12.14 14.10 18.85
C LYS A 321 -11.81 12.89 19.70
N HIS A 322 -12.77 11.98 19.81
CA HIS A 322 -12.59 10.71 20.50
C HIS A 322 -12.03 9.65 19.53
N ARG A 323 -10.96 8.97 19.96
CA ARG A 323 -10.44 7.78 19.30
C ARG A 323 -10.68 6.59 20.22
N LYS A 324 -11.48 5.63 19.74
CA LYS A 324 -11.78 4.39 20.46
C LYS A 324 -10.49 3.60 20.72
N PRO A 325 -10.45 2.77 21.78
CA PRO A 325 -9.38 1.81 22.01
C PRO A 325 -9.15 0.88 20.81
N SER A 326 -7.93 0.36 20.69
CA SER A 326 -7.54 -0.59 19.65
C SER A 326 -6.75 -1.75 20.24
N PHE A 327 -6.95 -2.93 19.67
CA PHE A 327 -6.37 -4.19 20.14
C PHE A 327 -5.62 -4.84 19.00
N TYR A 328 -4.42 -5.35 19.27
CA TYR A 328 -3.60 -6.02 18.28
C TYR A 328 -3.04 -7.31 18.85
N LEU A 329 -2.91 -8.33 18.00
CA LEU A 329 -2.14 -9.53 18.29
C LEU A 329 -0.81 -9.41 17.54
N VAL A 330 0.27 -9.78 18.21
CA VAL A 330 1.63 -9.80 17.67
C VAL A 330 2.22 -11.18 17.90
N SER A 331 2.86 -11.78 16.88
CA SER A 331 3.57 -13.05 17.04
C SER A 331 4.57 -12.99 18.20
N ALA A 332 4.57 -14.01 19.06
CA ALA A 332 5.67 -14.23 19.98
C ALA A 332 6.82 -14.94 19.26
N VAL A 333 8.04 -14.74 19.74
CA VAL A 333 9.22 -15.50 19.30
C VAL A 333 9.85 -16.20 20.49
N GLN A 334 10.49 -17.35 20.25
CA GLN A 334 11.30 -17.98 21.28
C GLN A 334 12.68 -17.37 21.33
N ILE A 335 13.06 -16.89 22.52
CA ILE A 335 14.40 -16.43 22.85
C ILE A 335 14.76 -17.11 24.16
N ASP A 336 15.85 -17.89 24.17
CA ASP A 336 16.34 -18.64 25.33
C ASP A 336 15.27 -19.54 25.98
N GLY A 337 14.46 -20.21 25.15
CA GLY A 337 13.40 -21.12 25.60
C GLY A 337 12.16 -20.43 26.17
N GLN A 338 12.10 -19.09 26.16
CA GLN A 338 10.96 -18.31 26.62
C GLN A 338 10.29 -17.56 25.47
N TRP A 339 8.96 -17.46 25.52
CA TRP A 339 8.19 -16.66 24.58
C TRP A 339 8.30 -15.18 24.92
N GLN A 340 8.86 -14.41 23.99
CA GLN A 340 9.12 -12.97 24.15
C GLN A 340 8.58 -12.18 22.97
N LEU A 341 8.49 -10.86 23.14
CA LEU A 341 8.18 -9.95 22.04
C LEU A 341 9.35 -9.92 21.04
N PRO A 342 9.06 -9.92 19.73
CA PRO A 342 10.10 -9.94 18.70
C PRO A 342 10.84 -8.63 18.53
N LEU A 343 10.23 -7.52 18.96
CA LEU A 343 10.75 -6.18 18.80
C LEU A 343 10.42 -5.35 20.05
N PRO A 344 11.21 -4.32 20.36
CA PRO A 344 10.88 -3.36 21.40
C PRO A 344 9.47 -2.79 21.24
N VAL A 345 8.74 -2.71 22.35
CA VAL A 345 7.35 -2.21 22.41
C VAL A 345 7.17 -0.86 21.69
N LYS A 346 8.14 0.06 21.84
CA LYS A 346 8.10 1.39 21.18
C LYS A 346 8.10 1.26 19.66
N ILE A 347 8.88 0.34 19.11
CA ILE A 347 8.99 0.07 17.66
C ILE A 347 7.68 -0.52 17.15
N ILE A 348 7.14 -1.53 17.84
CA ILE A 348 5.86 -2.15 17.48
C ILE A 348 4.74 -1.09 17.47
N LEU A 349 4.62 -0.27 18.52
CA LEU A 349 3.60 0.79 18.59
C LEU A 349 3.73 1.83 17.49
N ALA A 350 4.96 2.21 17.12
CA ALA A 350 5.20 3.15 16.02
C ALA A 350 4.71 2.57 14.69
N TRP A 351 5.00 1.29 14.43
CA TRP A 351 4.61 0.60 13.20
C TRP A 351 3.12 0.29 13.12
N LEU A 352 2.48 -0.14 14.21
CA LEU A 352 1.03 -0.37 14.26
C LEU A 352 0.23 0.86 13.79
N TRP A 353 0.76 2.06 14.01
CA TRP A 353 0.16 3.29 13.47
C TRP A 353 0.32 3.43 11.95
N GLN A 354 1.47 3.03 11.40
CA GLN A 354 1.79 3.19 9.97
C GLN A 354 0.98 2.27 9.05
N ARG A 355 0.25 1.27 9.57
CA ARG A 355 -0.68 0.46 8.75
C ARG A 355 -1.64 1.33 7.91
N TRP A 356 -2.02 2.51 8.43
CA TRP A 356 -2.85 3.47 7.69
C TRP A 356 -2.21 3.93 6.36
N GLU A 357 -0.90 3.84 6.18
CA GLU A 357 -0.25 4.18 4.91
C GLU A 357 -0.72 3.32 3.74
N LEU A 358 -1.17 2.07 3.98
CA LEU A 358 -1.82 1.25 2.96
C LEU A 358 -3.13 1.89 2.46
N GLU A 359 -3.94 2.46 3.37
CA GLU A 359 -5.17 3.18 2.99
C GLU A 359 -4.86 4.46 2.21
N VAL A 360 -3.75 5.14 2.53
CA VAL A 360 -3.27 6.29 1.77
C VAL A 360 -2.88 5.86 0.36
N ALA A 361 -2.07 4.80 0.22
CA ALA A 361 -1.68 4.26 -1.07
C ALA A 361 -2.91 3.80 -1.89
N HIS A 362 -3.91 3.15 -1.27
CA HIS A 362 -5.16 2.80 -1.93
C HIS A 362 -5.91 4.02 -2.47
N ARG A 363 -5.94 5.13 -1.73
CA ARG A 363 -6.56 6.37 -2.19
C ARG A 363 -5.78 6.99 -3.35
N GLU A 364 -4.45 7.07 -3.22
CA GLU A 364 -3.57 7.60 -4.26
C GLU A 364 -3.68 6.78 -5.56
N MET A 365 -3.58 5.45 -5.48
CA MET A 365 -3.73 4.55 -6.63
C MET A 365 -5.10 4.65 -7.31
N LYS A 366 -6.19 4.68 -6.53
CA LYS A 366 -7.54 4.69 -7.11
C LYS A 366 -7.97 6.05 -7.65
N SER A 367 -7.82 7.10 -6.84
CA SER A 367 -8.37 8.43 -7.16
C SER A 367 -7.33 9.40 -7.72
N GLY A 368 -6.04 9.17 -7.46
CA GLY A 368 -4.96 10.02 -7.96
C GLY A 368 -4.33 9.50 -9.25
N PHE A 369 -4.03 8.20 -9.30
CA PHE A 369 -3.32 7.57 -10.42
C PHE A 369 -4.23 6.80 -11.40
N GLY A 370 -5.48 6.52 -11.04
CA GLY A 370 -6.43 5.90 -11.96
C GLY A 370 -6.23 4.40 -12.21
N VAL A 371 -5.67 3.63 -11.26
CA VAL A 371 -5.52 2.15 -11.39
C VAL A 371 -6.83 1.46 -11.76
N GLY A 372 -7.96 2.00 -11.27
CA GLY A 372 -9.30 1.50 -11.57
C GLY A 372 -9.81 1.81 -12.97
N GLU A 373 -9.08 2.56 -13.79
CA GLU A 373 -9.52 2.96 -15.13
C GLU A 373 -9.01 2.03 -16.22
N LYS A 374 -8.13 1.08 -15.87
CA LYS A 374 -7.68 0.02 -16.77
C LYS A 374 -8.85 -0.88 -17.18
N GLN A 375 -9.22 -0.84 -18.46
CA GLN A 375 -10.33 -1.58 -19.05
C GLN A 375 -9.83 -2.52 -20.15
N CYS A 376 -9.08 -3.56 -19.75
CA CYS A 376 -8.67 -4.62 -20.67
C CYS A 376 -9.57 -5.85 -20.49
N TRP A 377 -10.08 -6.39 -21.60
CA TRP A 377 -11.13 -7.42 -21.60
C TRP A 377 -10.61 -8.85 -21.76
N ASN A 378 -9.42 -9.03 -22.36
CA ASN A 378 -8.80 -10.34 -22.43
C ASN A 378 -8.50 -10.83 -20.99
N PRO A 379 -8.79 -12.10 -20.65
CA PRO A 379 -8.69 -12.61 -19.27
C PRO A 379 -7.36 -12.29 -18.60
N ARG A 380 -6.24 -12.45 -19.32
CA ARG A 380 -4.90 -12.13 -18.83
C ARG A 380 -4.72 -10.63 -18.60
N SER A 381 -5.02 -9.85 -19.64
CA SER A 381 -4.86 -8.40 -19.60
C SER A 381 -5.71 -7.71 -18.54
N SER A 382 -6.88 -8.27 -18.21
CA SER A 382 -7.79 -7.73 -17.19
C SER A 382 -7.19 -7.70 -15.78
N ILE A 383 -6.14 -8.49 -15.55
CA ILE A 383 -5.34 -8.52 -14.31
C ILE A 383 -4.03 -7.77 -14.54
N SER A 384 -3.27 -8.16 -15.57
CA SER A 384 -1.89 -7.70 -15.74
C SER A 384 -1.79 -6.20 -16.04
N SER A 385 -2.79 -5.59 -16.69
CA SER A 385 -2.79 -4.13 -16.89
C SER A 385 -2.96 -3.35 -15.57
N VAL A 386 -3.70 -3.92 -14.62
CA VAL A 386 -3.89 -3.35 -13.28
C VAL A 386 -2.61 -3.49 -12.47
N GLN A 387 -2.01 -4.68 -12.50
CA GLN A 387 -0.72 -4.95 -11.84
C GLN A 387 0.39 -4.04 -12.37
N TRP A 388 0.48 -3.90 -13.69
CA TRP A 388 1.43 -2.99 -14.32
C TRP A 388 1.22 -1.53 -13.90
N SER A 389 -0.03 -1.07 -13.83
CA SER A 389 -0.35 0.28 -13.35
C SER A 389 0.15 0.48 -11.90
N VAL A 390 -0.08 -0.50 -11.03
CA VAL A 390 0.45 -0.46 -9.64
C VAL A 390 1.98 -0.46 -9.61
N TRP A 391 2.64 -1.22 -10.49
CA TRP A 391 4.10 -1.19 -10.64
C TRP A 391 4.61 0.19 -11.09
N VAL A 392 3.95 0.84 -12.05
CA VAL A 392 4.32 2.22 -12.45
C VAL A 392 4.18 3.17 -11.27
N TYR A 393 3.07 3.10 -10.52
CA TYR A 393 2.92 3.89 -9.30
C TYR A 393 4.07 3.64 -8.30
N ALA A 394 4.48 2.38 -8.10
CA ALA A 394 5.57 2.00 -7.22
C ALA A 394 6.93 2.54 -7.68
N LEU A 395 7.25 2.46 -8.99
CA LEU A 395 8.44 3.07 -9.59
C LEU A 395 8.50 4.56 -9.28
N LEU A 396 7.41 5.27 -9.57
CA LEU A 396 7.35 6.71 -9.40
C LEU A 396 7.59 7.10 -7.93
N LEU A 397 7.00 6.36 -6.98
CA LEU A 397 7.22 6.57 -5.55
C LEU A 397 8.66 6.30 -5.12
N LEU A 398 9.25 5.19 -5.55
CA LEU A 398 10.59 4.80 -5.15
C LEU A 398 11.64 5.77 -5.71
N SER A 399 11.50 6.21 -6.95
CA SER A 399 12.34 7.26 -7.52
C SER A 399 12.25 8.56 -6.73
N ALA A 400 11.04 8.99 -6.35
CA ALA A 400 10.85 10.17 -5.51
C ALA A 400 11.51 10.04 -4.13
N TYR A 401 11.34 8.88 -3.51
CA TYR A 401 11.95 8.57 -2.23
C TYR A 401 13.49 8.57 -2.32
N ARG A 402 14.07 8.03 -3.39
CA ARG A 402 15.51 8.08 -3.67
C ARG A 402 16.02 9.50 -3.95
N SER A 403 15.19 10.36 -4.53
CA SER A 403 15.57 11.74 -4.82
C SER A 403 15.48 12.66 -3.61
N TRP A 404 14.49 12.47 -2.74
CA TRP A 404 14.11 13.48 -1.74
C TRP A 404 13.88 12.95 -0.32
N GLY A 405 14.03 11.64 -0.07
CA GLY A 405 13.55 11.00 1.16
C GLY A 405 12.05 11.18 1.34
N LEU A 406 11.53 11.14 2.57
CA LEU A 406 10.10 11.37 2.83
C LEU A 406 9.74 12.85 2.97
N LEU A 407 10.70 13.70 3.37
CA LEU A 407 10.41 15.05 3.86
C LEU A 407 11.02 16.19 3.03
N ASN A 408 11.94 15.90 2.09
CA ASN A 408 12.72 16.94 1.41
C ASN A 408 12.29 17.17 -0.04
N ALA A 409 11.01 16.97 -0.35
CA ALA A 409 10.50 17.25 -1.69
C ALA A 409 10.58 18.74 -2.03
N PRO A 410 10.67 19.09 -3.33
CA PRO A 410 10.66 20.48 -3.77
C PRO A 410 9.42 21.23 -3.24
N PRO A 411 9.56 22.54 -2.93
CA PRO A 411 8.45 23.34 -2.43
C PRO A 411 7.30 23.39 -3.44
N ILE A 412 6.08 23.48 -2.92
CA ILE A 412 4.89 23.63 -3.75
C ILE A 412 4.84 25.07 -4.27
N PRO A 413 4.51 25.32 -5.55
CA PRO A 413 4.53 26.67 -6.13
C PRO A 413 3.45 27.61 -5.58
N THR A 414 2.51 27.13 -4.77
CA THR A 414 1.37 27.93 -4.28
C THR A 414 1.73 28.75 -3.04
N ARG A 415 1.41 30.04 -3.04
CA ARG A 415 1.64 30.93 -1.88
C ARG A 415 0.68 30.69 -0.71
N TRP A 416 -0.56 30.29 -0.99
CA TRP A 416 -1.62 30.08 0.02
C TRP A 416 -1.61 28.69 0.66
N TRP A 417 -0.82 27.74 0.13
CA TRP A 417 -0.66 26.41 0.71
C TRP A 417 0.77 25.92 0.57
N GLN A 418 1.45 25.78 1.70
CA GLN A 418 2.87 25.39 1.78
C GLN A 418 3.09 23.87 1.65
N GLY A 419 2.03 23.09 1.43
CA GLY A 419 2.11 21.64 1.39
C GLY A 419 2.03 20.93 2.73
N ALA A 420 2.10 19.60 2.67
CA ALA A 420 2.29 18.75 3.83
C ALA A 420 3.78 18.43 4.02
N LYS A 421 4.22 18.21 5.27
CA LYS A 421 5.62 17.88 5.60
C LYS A 421 6.13 16.67 4.80
N ARG A 422 5.39 15.56 4.85
CA ARG A 422 5.61 14.45 3.92
C ARG A 422 4.89 14.77 2.62
N TRP A 423 5.60 14.72 1.51
CA TRP A 423 5.05 14.99 0.19
C TRP A 423 3.91 14.02 -0.16
N SER A 424 2.97 14.49 -1.00
CA SER A 424 1.84 13.71 -1.50
C SER A 424 2.12 13.19 -2.91
N PHE A 425 1.39 12.16 -3.36
CA PHE A 425 1.49 11.71 -4.75
C PHE A 425 1.21 12.83 -5.75
N ASN A 426 0.28 13.76 -5.47
CA ASN A 426 0.02 14.90 -6.35
C ASN A 426 1.22 15.87 -6.45
N THR A 427 2.01 15.99 -5.38
CA THR A 427 3.28 16.74 -5.44
C THR A 427 4.24 16.05 -6.38
N LEU A 428 4.42 14.74 -6.20
CA LEU A 428 5.28 13.94 -7.06
C LEU A 428 4.87 14.02 -8.53
N TRP A 429 3.58 13.83 -8.80
CA TRP A 429 3.01 13.84 -10.15
C TRP A 429 3.30 15.15 -10.91
N ARG A 430 3.12 16.28 -10.23
CA ARG A 430 3.46 17.61 -10.76
C ARG A 430 4.96 17.75 -11.02
N GLN A 431 5.79 17.22 -10.14
CA GLN A 431 7.24 17.32 -10.28
C GLN A 431 7.78 16.47 -11.45
N TYR A 432 7.23 15.27 -11.70
CA TYR A 432 7.59 14.51 -12.90
C TYR A 432 7.32 15.30 -14.17
N ARG A 433 6.10 15.82 -14.30
CA ARG A 433 5.72 16.58 -15.49
C ARG A 433 6.54 17.86 -15.65
N SER A 434 6.73 18.59 -14.55
CA SER A 434 7.59 19.76 -14.49
C SER A 434 9.03 19.47 -14.93
N ALA A 435 9.60 18.34 -14.47
CA ALA A 435 10.93 17.91 -14.84
C ALA A 435 11.03 17.53 -16.33
N PHE A 436 10.04 16.82 -16.88
CA PHE A 436 10.02 16.48 -18.31
C PHE A 436 9.84 17.68 -19.24
N TRP A 437 9.06 18.69 -18.84
CA TRP A 437 8.87 19.90 -19.65
C TRP A 437 9.98 20.93 -19.48
N GLY A 438 10.91 20.73 -18.53
CA GLY A 438 11.95 21.72 -18.21
C GLY A 438 11.39 23.03 -17.61
N THR A 439 10.15 23.02 -17.13
CA THR A 439 9.47 24.20 -16.58
C THR A 439 9.27 24.04 -15.07
N PRO A 440 9.93 24.83 -14.20
CA PRO A 440 9.85 24.68 -12.73
C PRO A 440 8.48 25.02 -12.13
N GLN A 441 7.66 25.77 -12.87
CA GLN A 441 6.22 25.91 -12.62
C GLN A 441 5.51 25.40 -13.86
N PHE A 442 4.66 24.36 -13.75
CA PHE A 442 3.84 24.01 -14.90
C PHE A 442 2.87 25.15 -15.24
N GLN A 443 3.02 25.73 -16.43
CA GLN A 443 1.98 26.46 -17.15
C GLN A 443 2.16 26.27 -18.66
N ALA A 444 1.47 25.30 -19.27
CA ALA A 444 1.57 25.10 -20.71
C ALA A 444 0.69 26.05 -21.55
N LEU A 445 -0.44 26.55 -21.03
CA LEU A 445 -1.35 27.50 -21.73
C LEU A 445 -2.13 28.42 -20.76
N TRP A 446 -1.50 28.90 -19.68
CA TRP A 446 -2.17 29.84 -18.77
C TRP A 446 -1.44 31.18 -18.73
N THR A 447 -1.60 31.98 -19.78
CA THR A 447 -1.26 33.41 -19.72
C THR A 447 -2.28 34.14 -18.85
N ARG A 448 -1.81 35.19 -18.18
CA ARG A 448 -2.66 36.16 -17.47
C ARG A 448 -3.79 36.56 -18.42
N THR A 449 -5.06 36.41 -18.01
CA THR A 449 -6.18 36.90 -18.82
C THR A 449 -5.91 38.37 -19.15
N PRO A 450 -5.81 38.76 -20.44
CA PRO A 450 -5.74 40.17 -20.79
C PRO A 450 -7.02 40.83 -20.29
N ASP A 451 -6.95 42.11 -19.95
CA ASP A 451 -8.11 42.84 -19.41
C ASP A 451 -9.25 42.98 -20.44
N ASN A 452 -9.00 42.62 -21.71
CA ASN A 452 -9.97 42.65 -22.80
C ASN A 452 -10.84 41.38 -22.86
N TRP A 453 -12.16 41.58 -22.74
CA TRP A 453 -13.20 40.55 -22.70
C TRP A 453 -13.34 39.73 -23.99
N LEU A 454 -13.19 40.34 -25.17
CA LEU A 454 -13.31 39.64 -26.47
C LEU A 454 -12.20 38.60 -26.68
N LYS A 455 -10.99 38.84 -26.15
CA LYS A 455 -9.88 37.87 -26.17
C LYS A 455 -10.05 36.74 -25.15
N LYS A 456 -10.85 36.96 -24.09
CA LYS A 456 -11.21 35.90 -23.12
C LYS A 456 -12.17 34.88 -23.73
N GLU A 457 -13.08 35.30 -24.59
CA GLU A 457 -14.08 34.41 -25.20
C GLU A 457 -13.45 33.40 -26.16
N SER A 458 -12.60 33.86 -27.10
CA SER A 458 -11.85 32.97 -28.00
C SER A 458 -10.93 32.01 -27.24
N PHE A 459 -10.32 32.47 -26.15
CA PHE A 459 -9.46 31.67 -25.27
C PHE A 459 -10.24 30.59 -24.50
N LEU A 460 -11.38 30.94 -23.91
CA LEU A 460 -12.26 30.01 -23.21
C LEU A 460 -12.86 28.95 -24.15
N ILE A 461 -13.16 29.32 -25.40
CA ILE A 461 -13.60 28.37 -26.45
C ILE A 461 -12.49 27.36 -26.79
N GLY A 462 -11.24 27.80 -26.95
CA GLY A 462 -10.10 26.90 -27.19
C GLY A 462 -9.84 25.93 -26.03
N LEU A 463 -10.00 26.40 -24.80
CA LEU A 463 -9.88 25.58 -23.58
C LEU A 463 -11.04 24.59 -23.44
N SER A 464 -12.26 25.02 -23.76
CA SER A 464 -13.45 24.17 -23.82
C SER A 464 -13.32 23.08 -24.89
N ASN A 465 -12.76 23.41 -26.06
CA ASN A 465 -12.52 22.45 -27.13
C ASN A 465 -11.43 21.42 -26.77
N SER A 466 -10.38 21.84 -26.07
CA SER A 466 -9.32 20.95 -25.58
C SER A 466 -9.80 20.01 -24.47
N ILE A 467 -10.68 20.51 -23.59
CA ILE A 467 -11.37 19.70 -22.59
C ILE A 467 -12.34 18.72 -23.28
N ALA A 468 -13.17 19.19 -24.22
CA ALA A 468 -14.10 18.34 -24.97
C ALA A 468 -13.40 17.25 -25.82
N ALA A 469 -12.21 17.55 -26.37
CA ALA A 469 -11.40 16.57 -27.10
C ALA A 469 -10.74 15.52 -26.19
N SER A 470 -10.46 15.87 -24.92
CA SER A 470 -9.86 14.97 -23.92
C SER A 470 -10.90 14.20 -23.09
N THR A 471 -12.14 14.70 -22.99
CA THR A 471 -13.25 13.99 -22.36
C THR A 471 -14.04 13.19 -23.39
N ARG A 472 -13.68 11.92 -23.60
CA ARG A 472 -14.66 10.96 -24.12
C ARG A 472 -15.75 10.77 -23.06
N ILE A 473 -16.99 11.10 -23.42
CA ILE A 473 -18.21 10.65 -22.75
C ILE A 473 -18.12 9.12 -22.55
#